data_AF-A0AAU2U6N2-F1
#
_entry.id   AF-A0AAU2U6N2-F1
#
_cell.length_a   1.000
_cell.length_b   1.000
_cell.length_c   1.000
_cell.angle_alpha   90.00
_cell.angle_beta   90.00
_cell.angle_gamma   90.00
#
_symmetry.space_group_name_H-M   'P 1'
#
loop_
_entity.id
_entity.type
_entity.pdbx_description
1 polymer ?
#
loop_
_entity_poly.entity_id
_entity_poly.type
_entity_poly.pdbx_seq_one_letter_code
_entity_poly.pdbx_strand_id
1 'polypeptide(L)'
;MTSAAIRLRPRALAPRTLTRLKPADCTATQWSTAQAKASAGNRILAFIENGLHQDAFTNGLYRTCSQHLFAHIAHYNRDGFADVWFTTPDDKADFIRHAVNARSGGDPAATWSDVEQHIQRVLADHPHLQEPSAWTGAARPHDCPSCHCTPQQCN
;
A
#
# COMPACT_ATOMS: atom_id res chain seq x y z
N MET A 1 15.24 21.77 -26.32
CA MET A 1 14.39 20.56 -26.23
C MET A 1 14.57 19.99 -24.84
N THR A 2 13.62 20.24 -23.94
CA THR A 2 13.74 19.91 -22.52
C THR A 2 13.52 18.41 -22.35
N SER A 3 14.58 17.69 -21.97
CA SER A 3 14.48 16.28 -21.59
C SER A 3 13.64 16.20 -20.32
N ALA A 4 12.43 15.66 -20.44
CA ALA A 4 11.64 15.26 -19.29
C ALA A 4 12.37 14.09 -18.63
N ALA A 5 13.25 14.38 -17.68
CA ALA A 5 13.79 13.38 -16.79
C ALA A 5 12.59 12.71 -16.10
N ILE A 6 12.27 11.49 -16.54
CA ILE A 6 11.33 10.61 -15.84
C ILE A 6 11.93 10.45 -14.45
N ARG A 7 11.40 11.17 -13.47
CA ARG A 7 11.75 10.95 -12.06
C ARG A 7 11.22 9.55 -11.72
N LEU A 8 12.08 8.55 -11.85
CA LEU A 8 11.79 7.21 -11.37
C LEU A 8 11.56 7.33 -9.87
N ARG A 9 10.32 7.06 -9.46
CA ARG A 9 9.95 7.05 -8.05
C ARG A 9 10.72 5.93 -7.37
N PRO A 10 11.34 6.19 -6.20
CA PRO A 10 11.93 5.13 -5.40
C PRO A 10 10.86 4.09 -5.09
N ARG A 11 11.19 2.84 -5.41
CA ARG A 11 10.41 1.67 -5.03
C ARG A 11 10.92 1.19 -3.68
N ALA A 12 10.03 0.65 -2.85
CA ALA A 12 10.45 0.03 -1.60
C ALA A 12 11.09 -1.34 -1.85
N LEU A 13 10.63 -2.04 -2.89
CA LEU A 13 11.15 -3.34 -3.28
C LEU A 13 11.37 -3.42 -4.79
N ALA A 14 12.20 -4.38 -5.19
CA ALA A 14 12.27 -4.77 -6.59
C ALA A 14 10.88 -5.24 -7.07
N PRO A 15 10.52 -5.01 -8.35
CA PRO A 15 9.26 -5.48 -8.87
C PRO A 15 9.10 -7.00 -8.70
N ARG A 16 7.91 -7.43 -8.26
CA ARG A 16 7.52 -8.84 -8.08
C ARG A 16 8.31 -9.58 -6.99
N THR A 17 8.85 -8.88 -6.00
CA THR A 17 9.41 -9.50 -4.79
C THR A 17 8.32 -10.11 -3.92
N LEU A 18 7.16 -9.47 -3.79
CA LEU A 18 6.07 -9.95 -2.96
C LEU A 18 5.33 -11.11 -3.63
N THR A 19 5.16 -12.22 -2.92
CA THR A 19 4.49 -13.42 -3.42
C THR A 19 3.05 -13.12 -3.81
N ARG A 20 2.69 -13.44 -5.06
CA ARG A 20 1.38 -13.12 -5.65
C ARG A 20 0.33 -14.18 -5.35
N LEU A 21 -0.90 -13.70 -5.15
CA LEU A 21 -2.10 -14.54 -5.10
C LEU A 21 -2.37 -15.14 -6.47
N LYS A 22 -2.68 -16.44 -6.48
CA LYS A 22 -3.31 -17.13 -7.61
C LYS A 22 -4.81 -17.22 -7.34
N PRO A 23 -5.66 -17.33 -8.37
CA PRO A 23 -7.09 -17.56 -8.16
C PRO A 23 -7.38 -18.79 -7.30
N ALA A 24 -6.55 -19.84 -7.38
CA ALA A 24 -6.69 -21.05 -6.55
C ALA A 24 -6.48 -20.79 -5.05
N ASP A 25 -5.84 -19.69 -4.67
CA ASP A 25 -5.63 -19.29 -3.27
C ASP A 25 -6.84 -18.51 -2.71
N CYS A 26 -7.86 -18.27 -3.54
CA CYS A 26 -9.03 -17.47 -3.19
C CYS A 26 -10.32 -18.29 -3.31
N THR A 27 -11.16 -18.22 -2.29
CA THR A 27 -12.54 -18.72 -2.35
C THR A 27 -13.44 -17.62 -2.91
N ALA A 28 -14.24 -17.96 -3.93
CA ALA A 28 -15.19 -17.01 -4.51
C ALA A 28 -16.30 -16.71 -3.50
N THR A 29 -16.80 -15.47 -3.53
CA THR A 29 -18.01 -15.07 -2.81
C THR A 29 -19.16 -14.89 -3.81
N GLN A 30 -20.37 -14.69 -3.31
CA GLN A 30 -21.52 -14.37 -4.18
C GLN A 30 -21.35 -13.07 -4.98
N TRP A 31 -20.45 -12.18 -4.56
CA TRP A 31 -20.22 -10.87 -5.20
C TRP A 31 -18.90 -10.78 -5.96
N SER A 32 -17.99 -11.73 -5.78
CA SER A 32 -16.64 -11.64 -6.32
C SER A 32 -16.06 -13.01 -6.64
N THR A 33 -15.58 -13.15 -7.88
CA THR A 33 -14.87 -14.36 -8.30
C THR A 33 -13.51 -14.45 -7.61
N ALA A 34 -12.99 -15.67 -7.50
CA ALA A 34 -11.64 -15.92 -7.00
C ALA A 34 -10.57 -15.16 -7.80
N GLN A 35 -10.74 -15.05 -9.13
CA GLN A 35 -9.86 -14.27 -9.99
C GLN A 35 -9.90 -12.76 -9.67
N ALA A 36 -11.09 -12.21 -9.41
CA ALA A 36 -11.25 -10.80 -9.04
C ALA A 36 -10.57 -10.51 -7.70
N LYS A 37 -10.74 -11.39 -6.71
CA LYS A 37 -10.07 -11.33 -5.40
C LYS A 37 -8.55 -11.33 -5.54
N ALA A 38 -7.99 -12.33 -6.24
CA ALA A 38 -6.55 -12.43 -6.47
C ALA A 38 -6.00 -11.20 -7.21
N SER A 39 -6.72 -10.69 -8.22
CA SER A 39 -6.30 -9.52 -8.99
C SER A 39 -6.28 -8.25 -8.13
N ALA A 40 -7.29 -8.05 -7.28
CA ALA A 40 -7.35 -6.91 -6.38
C ALA A 40 -6.24 -6.97 -5.30
N GLY A 41 -6.05 -8.12 -4.65
CA GLY A 41 -4.94 -8.31 -3.70
C GLY A 41 -3.56 -8.10 -4.33
N ASN A 42 -3.36 -8.58 -5.56
CA ASN A 42 -2.11 -8.35 -6.29
C ASN A 42 -1.88 -6.88 -6.65
N ARG A 43 -2.92 -6.08 -6.87
CA ARG A 43 -2.77 -4.62 -7.05
C ARG A 43 -2.30 -3.95 -5.76
N ILE A 44 -2.78 -4.39 -4.60
CA ILE A 44 -2.30 -3.91 -3.29
C ILE A 44 -0.82 -4.24 -3.11
N LEU A 45 -0.42 -5.51 -3.33
CA LEU A 45 0.99 -5.90 -3.24
C LEU A 45 1.88 -5.12 -4.23
N ALA A 46 1.41 -4.88 -5.45
CA ALA A 46 2.15 -4.05 -6.41
C ALA A 46 2.25 -2.59 -5.95
N PHE A 47 1.20 -2.04 -5.34
CA PHE A 47 1.22 -0.69 -4.79
C PHE A 47 2.25 -0.55 -3.66
N ILE A 48 2.34 -1.55 -2.79
CA ILE A 48 3.35 -1.65 -1.71
C ILE A 48 4.76 -1.69 -2.29
N GLU A 49 5.05 -2.61 -3.22
CA GLU A 49 6.37 -2.70 -3.87
C GLU A 49 6.79 -1.39 -4.53
N ASN A 50 5.83 -0.68 -5.15
CA ASN A 50 6.11 0.58 -5.83
C ASN A 50 6.31 1.75 -4.88
N GLY A 51 6.22 1.57 -3.56
CA GLY A 51 6.57 2.61 -2.58
C GLY A 51 5.37 3.39 -2.02
N LEU A 52 4.15 2.86 -2.13
CA LEU A 52 2.94 3.46 -1.53
C LEU A 52 2.76 4.95 -1.90
N HIS A 53 2.88 5.30 -3.18
CA HIS A 53 2.77 6.71 -3.62
C HIS A 53 1.33 7.17 -3.64
N GLN A 54 1.02 8.25 -2.92
CA GLN A 54 -0.35 8.77 -2.80
C GLN A 54 -1.06 9.00 -4.15
N ASP A 55 -0.37 9.52 -5.16
CA ASP A 55 -0.93 9.77 -6.49
C ASP A 55 -1.17 8.49 -7.31
N ALA A 56 -0.53 7.38 -6.94
CA ALA A 56 -0.80 6.06 -7.51
C ALA A 56 -1.93 5.33 -6.75
N PHE A 57 -2.46 5.91 -5.66
CA PHE A 57 -3.56 5.34 -4.89
C PHE A 57 -4.90 5.57 -5.61
N THR A 58 -5.28 4.60 -6.44
CA THR A 58 -6.52 4.66 -7.24
C THR A 58 -7.78 4.40 -6.41
N ASN A 59 -8.95 4.75 -6.98
CA ASN A 59 -10.25 4.39 -6.41
C ASN A 59 -10.42 2.87 -6.20
N GLY A 60 -9.81 2.04 -7.05
CA GLY A 60 -9.85 0.59 -6.91
C GLY A 60 -9.07 0.10 -5.69
N LEU A 61 -7.89 0.68 -5.44
CA LEU A 61 -7.09 0.39 -4.24
C LEU A 61 -7.84 0.83 -2.98
N TYR A 62 -8.40 2.06 -2.99
CA TYR A 62 -9.19 2.56 -1.88
C TYR A 62 -10.39 1.68 -1.55
N ARG A 63 -11.20 1.29 -2.54
CA ARG A 63 -12.34 0.39 -2.30
C ARG A 63 -11.89 -0.96 -1.73
N THR A 64 -10.80 -1.51 -2.24
CA THR A 64 -10.25 -2.78 -1.75
C THR A 64 -9.82 -2.64 -0.29
N CYS A 65 -9.04 -1.61 0.07
CA CYS A 65 -8.64 -1.38 1.45
C CYS A 65 -9.86 -1.10 2.35
N SER A 66 -10.66 -0.08 2.03
CA SER A 66 -11.74 0.39 2.92
C SER A 66 -12.86 -0.63 3.13
N GLN A 67 -13.17 -1.48 2.16
CA GLN A 67 -14.32 -2.39 2.24
C GLN A 67 -13.96 -3.81 2.62
N HIS A 68 -12.71 -4.23 2.37
CA HIS A 68 -12.36 -5.65 2.43
C HIS A 68 -11.14 -5.97 3.27
N LEU A 69 -10.23 -5.02 3.49
CA LEU A 69 -8.92 -5.31 4.09
C LEU A 69 -8.62 -4.41 5.30
N PHE A 70 -7.92 -4.98 6.26
CA PHE A 70 -7.23 -4.34 7.37
C PHE A 70 -8.14 -3.57 8.34
N ALA A 71 -9.45 -3.80 8.29
CA ALA A 71 -10.44 -3.18 9.17
C ALA A 71 -10.23 -1.65 9.33
N HIS A 72 -9.91 -0.95 8.24
CA HIS A 72 -9.70 0.49 8.30
C HIS A 72 -10.98 1.20 8.77
N ILE A 73 -10.83 2.13 9.71
CA ILE A 73 -11.90 3.05 10.10
C ILE A 73 -12.27 3.89 8.87
N ALA A 74 -13.57 4.16 8.70
CA ALA A 74 -14.12 4.88 7.55
C ALA A 74 -13.50 6.29 7.42
N HIS A 75 -12.44 6.40 6.61
CA HIS A 75 -11.96 7.67 6.10
C HIS A 75 -12.99 8.23 5.11
N TYR A 76 -13.35 9.53 5.26
CA TYR A 76 -14.45 10.18 4.52
C TYR A 76 -14.40 9.95 3.00
N ASN A 77 -13.20 9.85 2.41
CA ASN A 77 -12.99 9.54 1.00
C ASN A 77 -11.57 8.96 0.76
N ARG A 78 -11.26 8.69 -0.52
CA ARG A 78 -9.94 8.21 -0.96
C ARG A 78 -8.80 9.13 -0.56
N ASP A 79 -8.96 10.45 -0.72
CA ASP A 79 -7.87 11.40 -0.54
C ASP A 79 -7.49 11.50 0.94
N GLY A 80 -8.48 11.59 1.83
CA GLY A 80 -8.25 11.54 3.28
C GLY A 80 -7.63 10.22 3.75
N PHE A 81 -8.02 9.09 3.16
CA PHE A 81 -7.35 7.81 3.43
C PHE A 81 -5.86 7.89 3.05
N ALA A 82 -5.59 8.44 1.86
CA ALA A 82 -4.24 8.49 1.33
C ALA A 82 -3.35 9.49 2.10
N ASP A 83 -3.92 10.60 2.57
CA ASP A 83 -3.25 11.59 3.42
C ASP A 83 -2.82 10.97 4.77
N VAL A 84 -3.66 10.09 5.34
CA VAL A 84 -3.37 9.44 6.64
C VAL A 84 -2.26 8.39 6.52
N TRP A 85 -2.20 7.65 5.42
CA TRP A 85 -1.34 6.45 5.34
C TRP A 85 -0.13 6.59 4.42
N PHE A 86 -0.10 7.54 3.48
CA PHE A 86 0.87 7.53 2.38
C PHE A 86 1.64 8.84 2.20
N THR A 87 1.56 9.76 3.17
CA THR A 87 2.19 11.09 3.09
C THR A 87 3.66 11.05 3.44
N THR A 88 4.02 10.47 4.59
CA THR A 88 5.39 10.39 5.08
C THR A 88 5.93 8.96 5.07
N PRO A 89 7.26 8.76 5.18
CA PRO A 89 7.84 7.44 5.42
C PRO A 89 7.27 6.74 6.65
N ASP A 90 7.00 7.48 7.73
CA ASP A 90 6.39 6.98 8.95
C ASP A 90 4.95 6.51 8.72
N ASP A 91 4.11 7.31 8.04
CA ASP A 91 2.72 6.91 7.75
C ASP A 91 2.65 5.61 6.94
N LYS A 92 3.61 5.43 6.02
CA LYS A 92 3.73 4.23 5.19
C LYS A 92 4.14 3.02 6.00
N ALA A 93 5.11 3.16 6.88
CA ALA A 93 5.47 2.13 7.84
C ALA A 93 4.27 1.77 8.73
N ASP A 94 3.52 2.77 9.19
CA ASP A 94 2.32 2.62 10.01
C ASP A 94 1.22 1.86 9.29
N PHE A 95 1.03 2.13 7.99
CA PHE A 95 0.10 1.37 7.16
C PHE A 95 0.47 -0.12 7.13
N ILE A 96 1.76 -0.45 6.97
CA ILE A 96 2.22 -1.86 6.97
C ILE A 96 2.05 -2.48 8.35
N ARG A 97 2.41 -1.78 9.43
CA ARG A 97 2.21 -2.25 10.81
C ARG A 97 0.73 -2.50 11.09
N HIS A 98 -0.14 -1.59 10.68
CA HIS A 98 -1.58 -1.72 10.81
C HIS A 98 -2.10 -2.93 10.02
N ALA A 99 -1.69 -3.08 8.76
CA ALA A 99 -2.10 -4.20 7.92
C ALA A 99 -1.71 -5.55 8.51
N VAL A 100 -0.47 -5.70 9.01
CA VAL A 100 0.03 -6.93 9.65
C VAL A 100 -0.76 -7.28 10.92
N ASN A 101 -1.18 -6.28 11.71
CA ASN A 101 -1.85 -6.48 13.00
C ASN A 101 -3.38 -6.52 12.91
N ALA A 102 -3.97 -6.24 11.74
CA ALA A 102 -5.41 -6.23 11.56
C ALA A 102 -6.02 -7.63 11.74
N ARG A 103 -7.24 -7.69 12.26
CA ARG A 103 -8.00 -8.95 12.36
C ARG A 103 -8.46 -9.39 10.98
N SER A 104 -8.00 -10.55 10.52
CA SER A 104 -8.30 -11.12 9.19
C SER A 104 -9.20 -12.35 9.23
N GLY A 105 -10.15 -12.38 10.17
CA GLY A 105 -11.07 -13.49 10.39
C GLY A 105 -12.33 -13.44 9.53
N GLY A 106 -13.02 -14.57 9.40
CA GLY A 106 -14.28 -14.71 8.67
C GLY A 106 -14.24 -15.84 7.64
N ASP A 107 -15.42 -16.34 7.27
CA ASP A 107 -15.54 -17.37 6.22
C ASP A 107 -15.12 -16.77 4.87
N PRO A 108 -14.11 -17.33 4.18
CA PRO A 108 -13.64 -16.81 2.89
C PRO A 108 -14.68 -16.94 1.76
N ALA A 109 -15.75 -17.73 1.93
CA ALA A 109 -16.89 -17.77 1.02
C ALA A 109 -17.85 -16.56 1.19
N ALA A 110 -17.77 -15.86 2.33
CA ALA A 110 -18.56 -14.66 2.62
C ALA A 110 -17.71 -13.39 2.73
N THR A 111 -16.39 -13.51 2.85
CA THR A 111 -15.45 -12.42 3.13
C THR A 111 -14.20 -12.48 2.23
N TRP A 112 -13.25 -11.58 2.49
CA TRP A 112 -11.95 -11.52 1.82
C TRP A 112 -10.80 -11.93 2.75
N SER A 113 -11.11 -12.72 3.79
CA SER A 113 -10.16 -13.15 4.82
C SER A 113 -8.95 -13.90 4.25
N ASP A 114 -9.14 -14.74 3.23
CA ASP A 114 -8.08 -15.44 2.50
C ASP A 114 -7.07 -14.49 1.82
N VAL A 115 -7.56 -13.45 1.14
CA VAL A 115 -6.74 -12.41 0.51
C VAL A 115 -5.98 -11.61 1.56
N GLU A 116 -6.67 -11.19 2.62
CA GLU A 116 -6.07 -10.42 3.70
C GLU A 116 -4.97 -11.20 4.42
N GLN A 117 -5.25 -12.45 4.81
CA GLN A 117 -4.28 -13.33 5.45
C GLN A 117 -3.07 -13.62 4.56
N HIS A 118 -3.25 -13.72 3.24
CA HIS A 118 -2.14 -13.86 2.31
C HIS A 118 -1.26 -12.61 2.31
N ILE A 119 -1.85 -11.42 2.18
CA ILE A 119 -1.08 -10.17 2.20
C ILE A 119 -0.36 -10.02 3.54
N GLN A 120 -1.03 -10.30 4.66
CA GLN A 120 -0.42 -10.26 5.99
C GLN A 120 0.78 -11.19 6.13
N ARG A 121 0.67 -12.44 5.65
CA ARG A 121 1.80 -13.39 5.64
C ARG A 121 2.97 -12.86 4.84
N VAL A 122 2.70 -12.37 3.64
CA VAL A 122 3.74 -11.77 2.78
C VAL A 122 4.40 -10.57 3.47
N LEU A 123 3.64 -9.68 4.11
CA LEU A 123 4.21 -8.54 4.82
C LEU A 123 4.99 -8.95 6.08
N ALA A 124 4.57 -9.99 6.78
CA ALA A 124 5.29 -10.56 7.92
C ALA A 124 6.65 -11.17 7.50
N ASP A 125 6.74 -11.74 6.30
CA ASP A 125 8.00 -12.24 5.72
C ASP A 125 8.94 -11.10 5.29
N HIS A 126 8.47 -9.85 5.27
CA HIS A 126 9.23 -8.65 4.91
C HIS A 126 9.21 -7.59 6.03
N PRO A 127 9.76 -7.89 7.23
CA PRO A 127 9.64 -7.03 8.40
C PRO A 127 10.26 -5.64 8.22
N HIS A 128 11.28 -5.50 7.36
CA HIS A 128 11.89 -4.21 7.05
C HIS A 128 10.92 -3.18 6.45
N LEU A 129 9.80 -3.61 5.85
CA LEU A 129 8.75 -2.72 5.35
C LEU A 129 8.00 -1.99 6.48
N GLN A 130 8.12 -2.46 7.72
CA GLN A 130 7.55 -1.81 8.90
C GLN A 130 8.44 -0.67 9.42
N GLU A 131 9.62 -0.47 8.83
CA GLU A 131 10.55 0.59 9.21
C GLU A 131 10.41 1.79 8.27
N PRO A 132 10.39 3.04 8.80
CA PRO A 132 10.35 4.25 7.98
C PRO A 132 11.48 4.34 6.94
N SER A 133 12.64 3.74 7.25
CA SER A 133 13.81 3.69 6.36
C SER A 133 13.55 2.97 5.04
N ALA A 134 12.58 2.06 4.96
CA ALA A 134 12.19 1.40 3.71
C ALA A 134 11.48 2.34 2.72
N TRP A 135 11.02 3.51 3.20
CA TRP A 135 10.18 4.44 2.44
C TRP A 135 10.87 5.78 2.15
N THR A 136 12.17 5.90 2.46
CA THR A 136 12.97 7.10 2.20
C THR A 136 13.15 7.30 0.70
N GLY A 137 12.47 8.30 0.15
CA GLY A 137 12.39 8.54 -1.29
C GLY A 137 11.01 9.03 -1.75
N ALA A 138 10.01 8.99 -0.86
CA ALA A 138 8.65 9.39 -1.16
C ALA A 138 8.12 10.55 -0.32
N ALA A 139 8.97 11.20 0.49
CA ALA A 139 8.61 12.48 1.08
C ALA A 139 8.31 13.44 -0.08
N ARG A 140 7.03 13.77 -0.29
CA ARG A 140 6.74 15.00 -1.03
C ARG A 140 7.45 16.10 -0.27
N PRO A 141 8.27 16.94 -0.94
CA PRO A 141 8.56 18.25 -0.37
C PRO A 141 7.20 18.84 -0.05
N HIS A 142 6.93 19.10 1.22
CA HIS A 142 5.78 19.86 1.62
C HIS A 142 5.87 21.20 0.87
N ASP A 143 4.80 21.59 0.16
CA ASP A 143 4.69 22.93 -0.42
C ASP A 143 4.53 23.90 0.75
N CYS A 144 5.65 24.33 1.31
CA CYS A 144 5.69 25.50 2.17
C CYS A 144 5.99 26.70 1.27
N PRO A 145 5.04 27.61 1.01
CA PRO A 145 5.36 28.86 0.32
C PRO A 145 6.31 29.77 1.11
N SER A 146 6.73 29.37 2.32
CA SER A 146 7.53 30.17 3.24
C SER A 146 8.80 29.49 3.79
N CYS A 147 9.09 28.21 3.55
CA CYS A 147 10.34 27.59 4.02
C CYS A 147 11.46 27.71 2.99
N HIS A 148 12.30 28.73 3.14
CA HIS A 148 13.62 28.83 2.49
C HIS A 148 14.63 27.89 3.18
N CYS A 149 14.37 26.58 3.22
CA CYS A 149 15.34 25.61 3.73
C CYS A 149 16.26 25.15 2.60
N THR A 150 17.43 25.77 2.52
CA THR A 150 18.55 25.31 1.69
C THR A 150 19.01 23.93 2.17
N PRO A 151 19.22 22.93 1.29
CA PRO A 151 19.87 21.69 1.68
C PRO A 151 21.37 21.98 1.89
N GLN A 152 21.74 22.33 3.12
CA GLN A 152 23.14 22.48 3.50
C GLN A 152 23.73 21.10 3.83
N GLN A 153 24.40 20.54 2.82
CA GLN A 153 25.59 19.69 2.90
C GLN A 153 25.67 18.70 4.08
N CYS A 154 25.37 17.42 3.80
CA CYS A 154 25.89 16.32 4.61
C CYS A 154 27.41 16.32 4.51
N ASN A 155 28.08 16.44 5.65
CA ASN A 155 29.51 16.18 5.83
C ASN A 155 29.75 14.67 5.93
#